data_AF-A0AAP5EAV7-F1
#
_entry.id   AF-A0AAP5EAV7-F1
#
_cell.length_a   1.000
_cell.length_b   1.000
_cell.length_c   1.000
_cell.angle_alpha   90.00
_cell.angle_beta   90.00
_cell.angle_gamma   90.00
#
_symmetry.space_group_name_H-M   'P 1'
#
loop_
_entity.id
_entity.type
_entity.pdbx_description
1 polymer ?
#
loop_
_entity_poly.entity_id
_entity_poly.type
_entity_poly.pdbx_seq_one_letter_code
_entity_poly.pdbx_strand_id
1 'polypeptide(L)'
;MNTSVAAIDKALLTEARPRPQPDVSGATHGWRVREYEDGGVDHVEVRDGTGRVQLVIAYAAGVFWALHVGFPTARVSLPNWRLKLPEGARCTEVYVGARFSLTRFSKGEEAVWCIHPA
;
A
#
# COMPACT_ATOMS: atom_id res chain seq x y z
N MET A 1 39.68 19.97 16.58
CA MET A 1 39.53 18.66 15.93
C MET A 1 38.06 18.52 15.55
N ASN A 2 37.70 18.91 14.32
CA ASN A 2 36.32 18.84 13.81
C ASN A 2 36.20 17.62 12.92
N THR A 3 35.52 16.58 13.39
CA THR A 3 35.11 15.46 12.54
C THR A 3 33.88 15.92 11.76
N SER A 4 34.05 16.09 10.45
CA SER A 4 33.00 16.50 9.53
C SER A 4 31.86 15.49 9.52
N VAL A 5 30.63 15.97 9.74
CA VAL A 5 29.36 15.22 9.67
C VAL A 5 29.17 14.53 8.30
N ALA A 6 29.87 14.99 7.26
CA ALA A 6 29.78 14.44 5.91
C ALA A 6 30.36 13.02 5.75
N ALA A 7 31.09 12.49 6.74
CA ALA A 7 31.66 11.14 6.67
C ALA A 7 30.69 10.03 7.09
N ILE A 8 29.63 10.36 7.83
CA ILE A 8 28.65 9.37 8.33
C ILE A 8 27.61 9.03 7.25
N ASP A 9 27.31 9.97 6.34
CA ASP A 9 26.27 9.79 5.31
C ASP A 9 26.62 8.77 4.22
N LYS A 10 27.91 8.42 4.04
CA LYS A 10 28.31 7.52 2.94
C LYS A 10 28.26 6.03 3.30
N ALA A 11 28.12 5.68 4.58
CA ALA A 11 28.13 4.28 5.04
C ALA A 11 26.73 3.69 5.29
N LEU A 12 25.70 4.52 5.46
CA LEU A 12 24.31 4.06 5.69
C LEU A 12 23.48 3.87 4.41
N LEU A 13 24.01 4.23 3.23
CA LEU A 13 23.33 4.07 1.95
C LEU A 13 23.47 2.67 1.31
N THR A 14 23.79 1.67 2.14
CA THR A 14 23.70 0.25 1.76
C THR A 14 22.62 -0.45 2.59
N GLU A 15 21.52 0.24 2.87
CA GLU A 15 20.28 -0.50 3.11
C GLU A 15 19.92 -1.18 1.79
N ALA A 16 19.91 -2.51 1.82
CA ALA A 16 19.59 -3.33 0.68
C ALA A 16 18.30 -2.81 0.06
N ARG A 17 18.39 -2.20 -1.13
CA ARG A 17 17.20 -1.95 -1.94
C ARG A 17 16.42 -3.27 -1.96
N PRO A 18 15.15 -3.32 -1.54
CA PRO A 18 14.36 -4.53 -1.66
C PRO A 18 14.54 -5.02 -3.09
N ARG A 19 14.97 -6.27 -3.27
CA ARG A 19 15.12 -6.83 -4.62
C ARG A 19 13.78 -6.60 -5.33
N PRO A 20 13.77 -6.16 -6.60
CA PRO A 20 12.53 -6.09 -7.35
C PRO A 20 11.90 -7.49 -7.34
N GLN A 21 10.90 -7.69 -6.49
CA GLN A 21 10.09 -8.89 -6.54
C GLN A 21 9.19 -8.77 -7.77
N PRO A 22 9.00 -9.87 -8.52
CA PRO A 22 8.13 -9.86 -9.69
C PRO A 22 6.74 -9.33 -9.29
N ASP A 23 6.11 -8.58 -10.19
CA ASP A 23 4.74 -8.07 -10.04
C ASP A 23 3.81 -9.28 -9.83
N VAL A 24 3.49 -9.61 -8.57
CA VAL A 24 2.75 -10.86 -8.24
C VAL A 24 1.28 -10.72 -8.63
N SER A 25 0.82 -9.52 -8.96
CA SER A 25 -0.57 -9.27 -9.31
C SER A 25 -0.74 -9.21 -10.82
N GLY A 26 -1.29 -10.28 -11.39
CA GLY A 26 -1.94 -10.20 -12.69
C GLY A 26 -2.89 -9.01 -12.67
N ALA A 27 -2.66 -8.04 -13.57
CA ALA A 27 -3.25 -6.71 -13.55
C ALA A 27 -4.80 -6.77 -13.56
N THR A 28 -5.41 -6.91 -12.39
CA THR A 28 -6.85 -6.81 -12.24
C THR A 28 -7.22 -5.34 -12.41
N HIS A 29 -7.95 -5.05 -13.48
CA HIS A 29 -8.57 -3.74 -13.74
C HIS A 29 -7.61 -2.53 -13.81
N GLY A 30 -6.35 -2.74 -14.22
CA GLY A 30 -5.37 -1.66 -14.40
C GLY A 30 -4.64 -1.23 -13.13
N TRP A 31 -4.72 -2.02 -12.06
CA TRP A 31 -3.89 -1.86 -10.87
C TRP A 31 -2.62 -2.70 -10.99
N ARG A 32 -1.51 -2.18 -10.46
CA ARG A 32 -0.26 -2.93 -10.23
C ARG A 32 -0.01 -3.00 -8.74
N VAL A 33 0.30 -4.18 -8.23
CA VAL A 33 0.42 -4.39 -6.79
C VAL A 33 1.72 -5.12 -6.51
N ARG A 34 2.56 -4.49 -5.69
CA ARG A 34 3.84 -5.03 -5.28
C ARG A 34 3.80 -5.40 -3.80
N GLU A 35 4.08 -6.65 -3.52
CA GLU A 35 4.40 -7.15 -2.18
C GLU A 35 5.90 -7.01 -1.91
N TYR A 36 6.28 -6.69 -0.67
CA TYR A 36 7.66 -6.73 -0.21
C TYR A 36 7.72 -6.77 1.31
N GLU A 37 8.81 -7.31 1.86
CA GLU A 37 9.11 -7.25 3.30
C GLU A 37 10.19 -6.20 3.55
N ASP A 38 10.03 -5.39 4.60
CA ASP A 38 11.04 -4.46 5.07
C ASP A 38 11.05 -4.41 6.60
N GLY A 39 12.20 -4.67 7.22
CA GLY A 39 12.33 -4.67 8.68
C GLY A 39 11.40 -5.63 9.44
N GLY A 40 11.00 -6.76 8.85
CA GLY A 40 10.03 -7.69 9.44
C GLY A 40 8.58 -7.23 9.35
N VAL A 41 8.29 -6.22 8.52
CA VAL A 41 6.94 -5.72 8.22
C VAL A 41 6.59 -6.07 6.78
N ASP A 42 5.47 -6.76 6.59
CA ASP A 42 4.94 -7.08 5.28
C ASP A 42 4.27 -5.84 4.68
N HIS A 43 4.62 -5.49 3.44
CA HIS A 43 4.07 -4.34 2.74
C HIS A 43 3.37 -4.76 1.45
N VAL A 44 2.29 -4.03 1.15
CA VAL A 44 1.59 -4.07 -0.14
C VAL A 44 1.46 -2.64 -0.65
N GLU A 45 2.11 -2.37 -1.79
CA GLU A 45 2.03 -1.08 -2.48
C GLU A 45 1.15 -1.22 -3.74
N VAL A 46 0.10 -0.42 -3.81
CA VAL A 46 -0.85 -0.37 -4.92
C VAL A 46 -0.58 0.85 -5.78
N ARG A 47 -0.37 0.62 -7.08
CA ARG A 47 -0.19 1.65 -8.10
C ARG A 47 -1.30 1.58 -9.14
N ASP A 48 -1.71 2.73 -9.65
CA ASP A 48 -2.59 2.80 -10.81
C ASP A 48 -1.84 2.43 -12.11
N GLY A 49 -2.57 2.39 -13.23
CA GLY A 49 -2.02 2.06 -14.54
C GLY A 49 -0.97 3.04 -15.06
N THR A 50 -0.88 4.25 -14.48
CA THR A 50 0.17 5.24 -14.78
C THR A 50 1.43 5.04 -13.93
N GLY A 51 1.38 4.14 -12.95
CA GLY A 51 2.47 3.84 -12.03
C GLY A 51 2.51 4.74 -10.80
N ARG A 52 1.51 5.61 -10.57
CA ARG A 52 1.43 6.41 -9.33
C ARG A 52 0.95 5.55 -8.17
N VAL A 53 1.61 5.68 -7.02
CA VAL A 53 1.19 5.01 -5.79
C VAL A 53 -0.11 5.62 -5.31
N GLN A 54 -1.11 4.78 -5.08
CA GLN A 54 -2.41 5.19 -4.58
C GLN A 54 -2.61 4.79 -3.11
N LEU A 55 -2.03 3.66 -2.71
CA LEU A 55 -2.13 3.10 -1.35
C LEU A 55 -0.88 2.30 -1.00
N VAL A 56 -0.39 2.45 0.23
CA VAL A 56 0.57 1.53 0.85
C VAL A 56 -0.08 0.95 2.09
N ILE A 57 -0.04 -0.38 2.23
CA ILE A 57 -0.49 -1.11 3.41
C ILE A 57 0.74 -1.76 4.03
N ALA A 58 0.89 -1.62 5.33
CA ALA A 58 1.87 -2.36 6.13
C ALA A 58 1.12 -3.27 7.11
N TYR A 59 1.64 -4.48 7.29
CA TYR A 59 1.11 -5.47 8.22
C TYR A 59 2.23 -6.08 9.05
N ALA A 60 2.08 -5.99 10.37
CA ALA A 60 2.97 -6.64 11.32
C ALA A 60 2.22 -6.95 12.61
N ALA A 61 2.53 -8.08 13.23
CA ALA A 61 1.97 -8.50 14.51
C ALA A 61 0.42 -8.40 14.59
N GLY A 62 -0.28 -8.74 13.50
CA GLY A 62 -1.75 -8.68 13.47
C GLY A 62 -2.36 -7.29 13.25
N VAL A 63 -1.54 -6.26 13.08
CA VAL A 63 -2.00 -4.87 12.95
C VAL A 63 -1.79 -4.39 11.52
N PHE A 64 -2.79 -3.67 11.00
CA PHE A 64 -2.72 -3.01 9.70
C PHE A 64 -2.47 -1.52 9.88
N TRP A 65 -1.49 -1.00 9.16
CA TRP A 65 -1.33 0.42 8.88
C TRP A 65 -1.56 0.65 7.41
N ALA A 66 -2.16 1.79 7.07
CA ALA A 66 -2.39 2.14 5.69
C ALA A 66 -2.17 3.63 5.47
N LEU A 67 -1.42 3.95 4.42
CA LEU A 67 -1.18 5.31 3.96
C LEU A 67 -1.79 5.46 2.56
N HIS A 68 -2.86 6.23 2.47
CA HIS A 68 -3.36 6.67 1.17
C HIS A 68 -2.43 7.76 0.63
N VAL A 69 -2.10 7.66 -0.66
CA VAL A 69 -1.22 8.64 -1.35
C VAL A 69 -1.95 9.29 -2.53
N GLY A 70 -3.01 8.64 -3.02
CA GLY A 70 -3.81 9.05 -4.17
C GLY A 70 -4.63 10.32 -3.99
N PHE A 71 -5.89 10.28 -4.40
CA PHE A 71 -6.80 11.41 -4.22
C PHE A 71 -6.93 11.81 -2.74
N PRO A 72 -6.92 13.12 -2.39
CA PRO A 72 -7.05 13.57 -1.01
C PRO A 72 -8.37 13.17 -0.33
N THR A 73 -9.40 12.88 -1.12
CA THR A 73 -10.72 12.41 -0.67
C THR A 73 -10.78 10.89 -0.47
N ALA A 74 -9.73 10.16 -0.87
CA ALA A 74 -9.64 8.73 -0.67
C ALA A 74 -9.42 8.40 0.80
N ARG A 75 -10.10 7.37 1.29
CA ARG A 75 -10.00 6.91 2.68
C ARG A 75 -9.73 5.41 2.74
N VAL A 76 -9.21 4.95 3.87
CA VAL A 76 -8.96 3.52 4.12
C VAL A 76 -9.83 3.05 5.28
N SER A 77 -10.62 2.02 5.03
CA SER A 77 -11.45 1.28 5.98
C SER A 77 -10.65 0.08 6.49
N LEU A 78 -10.16 0.19 7.71
CA LEU A 78 -9.36 -0.84 8.37
C LEU A 78 -10.26 -1.91 9.00
N PRO A 79 -9.76 -3.12 9.29
CA PRO A 79 -10.58 -4.19 9.85
C PRO A 79 -11.27 -3.83 11.17
N ASN A 80 -10.57 -3.08 12.02
CA ASN A 80 -11.03 -2.57 13.32
C ASN A 80 -11.73 -1.21 13.23
N TRP A 81 -11.73 -0.55 12.07
CA TRP A 81 -12.39 0.74 11.86
C TRP A 81 -13.05 0.77 10.48
N ARG A 82 -14.33 0.40 10.43
CA ARG A 82 -15.10 0.32 9.20
C ARG A 82 -15.72 1.67 8.85
N LEU A 83 -15.41 2.16 7.66
CA LEU A 83 -15.98 3.39 7.12
C LEU A 83 -17.27 3.11 6.34
N LYS A 84 -18.17 4.11 6.34
CA LYS A 84 -19.33 4.11 5.43
C LYS A 84 -18.84 4.22 3.98
N LEU A 85 -19.40 3.37 3.12
CA LEU A 85 -19.09 3.37 1.70
C LEU A 85 -19.88 4.46 0.96
N PRO A 86 -19.34 5.06 -0.11
CA PRO A 86 -20.10 5.99 -0.93
C PRO A 86 -21.28 5.27 -1.60
N GLU A 87 -22.46 5.87 -1.57
CA GLU A 87 -23.67 5.28 -2.14
C GLU A 87 -23.59 5.20 -3.67
N GLY A 88 -23.85 4.00 -4.21
CA GLY A 88 -23.70 3.71 -5.63
C GLY A 88 -22.24 3.62 -6.11
N ALA A 89 -21.28 3.43 -5.20
CA ALA A 89 -19.89 3.23 -5.55
C ALA A 89 -19.67 1.96 -6.38
N ARG A 90 -18.80 2.06 -7.39
CA ARG A 90 -18.29 0.89 -8.11
C ARG A 90 -17.34 0.12 -7.20
N CYS A 91 -17.59 -1.18 -7.04
CA CYS A 91 -16.72 -2.12 -6.34
C CYS A 91 -15.67 -2.68 -7.30
N THR A 92 -14.42 -2.76 -6.87
CA THR A 92 -13.31 -3.35 -7.63
C THR A 92 -12.40 -4.10 -6.67
N GLU A 93 -12.23 -5.40 -6.87
CA GLU A 93 -11.19 -6.16 -6.17
C GLU A 93 -9.84 -5.80 -6.77
N VAL A 94 -8.91 -5.36 -5.91
CA VAL A 94 -7.60 -4.83 -6.31
C VAL A 94 -6.49 -5.81 -5.97
N TYR A 95 -6.62 -6.53 -4.87
CA TYR A 95 -5.61 -7.47 -4.40
C TYR A 95 -6.23 -8.59 -3.58
N VAL A 96 -5.71 -9.81 -3.75
CA VAL A 96 -6.06 -10.98 -2.95
C VAL A 96 -4.76 -11.68 -2.57
N GLY A 97 -4.45 -11.70 -1.28
CA GLY A 97 -3.30 -12.40 -0.75
C GLY A 97 -3.66 -13.31 0.42
N ALA A 98 -2.67 -14.03 0.93
CA ALA A 98 -2.88 -15.02 1.99
C ALA A 98 -3.35 -14.43 3.33
N ARG A 99 -3.03 -13.16 3.61
CA ARG A 99 -3.35 -12.49 4.89
C ARG A 99 -4.58 -11.60 4.81
N PHE A 100 -4.87 -11.04 3.64
CA PHE A 100 -5.98 -10.14 3.43
C PHE A 100 -6.29 -9.98 1.93
N SER A 101 -7.48 -9.49 1.64
CA SER A 101 -7.85 -8.93 0.33
C SER A 101 -8.15 -7.43 0.44
N LEU A 102 -8.01 -6.73 -0.68
CA LEU A 102 -8.24 -5.31 -0.81
C LEU A 102 -9.31 -5.05 -1.86
N THR A 103 -10.38 -4.39 -1.44
CA THR A 103 -11.43 -3.92 -2.34
C THR A 103 -11.45 -2.40 -2.36
N ARG A 104 -11.62 -1.81 -3.54
CA ARG A 104 -11.84 -0.37 -3.72
C ARG A 104 -13.28 -0.10 -4.09
N PHE A 105 -13.95 0.75 -3.31
CA PHE A 105 -15.25 1.33 -3.63
C PHE A 105 -15.03 2.77 -4.10
N SER A 106 -15.47 3.13 -5.30
CA SER A 106 -15.26 4.49 -5.82
C SER A 106 -16.44 5.09 -6.56
N LYS A 107 -16.58 6.42 -6.46
CA LYS A 107 -17.56 7.23 -7.18
C LYS A 107 -16.96 8.61 -7.46
N GLY A 108 -16.67 8.91 -8.73
CA GLY A 108 -15.92 10.12 -9.09
C GLY A 108 -14.54 10.13 -8.42
N GLU A 109 -14.23 11.21 -7.72
CA GLU A 109 -12.97 11.35 -6.96
C GLU A 109 -13.04 10.70 -5.58
N GLU A 110 -14.23 10.37 -5.05
CA GLU A 110 -14.34 9.68 -3.77
C GLU A 110 -13.97 8.20 -3.92
N ALA A 111 -13.15 7.72 -2.98
CA ALA A 111 -12.81 6.31 -2.88
C ALA A 111 -12.67 5.85 -1.42
N VAL A 112 -13.11 4.63 -1.15
CA VAL A 112 -12.84 3.93 0.11
C VAL A 112 -12.16 2.60 -0.22
N TRP A 113 -10.95 2.44 0.29
CA TRP A 113 -10.17 1.20 0.24
C TRP A 113 -10.52 0.36 1.46
N CYS A 114 -10.98 -0.87 1.27
CA CYS A 114 -11.39 -1.76 2.34
C CYS A 114 -10.41 -2.93 2.45
N ILE A 115 -9.79 -3.07 3.62
CA ILE A 115 -8.95 -4.23 3.95
C ILE A 115 -9.85 -5.31 4.57
N HIS A 116 -9.81 -6.51 4.00
CA HIS A 116 -10.53 -7.67 4.48
C HIS A 116 -9.51 -8.72 4.93
N PRO A 117 -9.29 -8.92 6.25
CA PRO A 117 -8.43 -9.99 6.73
C PRO A 117 -8.95 -11.34 6.23
N ALA A 118 -8.03 -12.27 5.96
CA ALA A 118 -8.34 -13.65 5.65
C ALA A 118 -8.88 -14.41 6.88
#